data_AF-A0A7Y2UWV4-F1
#
_entry.id   AF-A0A7Y2UWV4-F1
#
_cell.length_a   1.000
_cell.length_b   1.000
_cell.length_c   1.000
_cell.angle_alpha   90.00
_cell.angle_beta   90.00
_cell.angle_gamma   90.00
#
_symmetry.space_group_name_H-M   'P 1'
#
loop_
_entity.id
_entity.type
_entity.pdbx_description
1 polymer ?
#
loop_
_entity_poly.entity_id
_entity_poly.type
_entity_poly.pdbx_seq_one_letter_code
_entity_poly.pdbx_strand_id
1 'polypeptide(L)'
;MKKSAIILFFSLICLHVTTGYSQKKPFDYLDVFDLQYVSDPQISPDGNWIVYRRMGFDIMTDRAKGNLWMIRKDGSRHQKLTSREVSESSPRWSPNGDQIAFVSSTDEGSEIYMYWVSTGKFARISQLPASPSSLCWSPNGEQLAFSMNIPKKPPVLAKMPEKPKGAKWAESPRITDRVYHEADGRGYIEPGFNHLFVIPASGGSPRQ
;
A
#
# COMPACT_ATOMS: atom_id res chain seq x y z
N MET A 1 -66.13 -69.21 -21.43
CA MET A 1 -65.15 -69.20 -22.54
C MET A 1 -64.79 -67.77 -22.88
N LYS A 2 -63.51 -67.55 -23.22
CA LYS A 2 -62.81 -66.29 -23.57
C LYS A 2 -62.24 -65.49 -22.40
N LYS A 3 -60.91 -65.60 -22.34
CA LYS A 3 -59.93 -64.99 -21.45
C LYS A 3 -59.63 -63.57 -21.95
N SER A 4 -59.45 -62.62 -21.05
CA SER A 4 -58.68 -61.39 -21.32
C SER A 4 -57.81 -61.10 -20.10
N ALA A 5 -56.53 -61.39 -20.23
CA ALA A 5 -55.51 -61.04 -19.25
C ALA A 5 -55.04 -59.62 -19.55
N ILE A 6 -55.21 -58.70 -18.60
CA ILE A 6 -54.64 -57.37 -18.63
C ILE A 6 -53.37 -57.44 -17.79
N ILE A 7 -52.21 -57.42 -18.45
CA ILE A 7 -50.89 -57.33 -17.80
C ILE A 7 -50.60 -55.84 -17.61
N LEU A 8 -50.69 -55.35 -16.37
CA LEU A 8 -50.20 -54.02 -16.01
C LEU A 8 -48.66 -54.08 -15.87
N PHE A 9 -47.94 -53.43 -16.78
CA PHE A 9 -46.50 -53.23 -16.67
C PHE A 9 -46.24 -51.94 -15.87
N PHE A 10 -45.96 -52.07 -14.58
CA PHE A 10 -45.55 -50.94 -13.74
C PHE A 10 -44.06 -50.65 -14.01
N SER A 11 -43.78 -49.70 -14.90
CA SER A 11 -42.42 -49.18 -15.11
C SER A 11 -42.04 -48.29 -13.93
N LEU A 12 -41.23 -48.83 -13.01
CA LEU A 12 -40.61 -48.08 -11.92
C LEU A 12 -39.53 -47.15 -12.50
N ILE A 13 -39.86 -45.88 -12.72
CA ILE A 13 -38.88 -44.86 -13.12
C ILE A 13 -38.10 -44.47 -11.86
N CYS A 14 -36.92 -45.04 -11.67
CA CYS A 14 -35.94 -44.54 -10.71
C CYS A 14 -35.40 -43.19 -11.22
N LEU A 15 -35.89 -42.08 -10.68
CA LEU A 15 -35.22 -40.79 -10.83
C LEU A 15 -33.88 -40.85 -10.10
N HIS A 16 -32.78 -40.99 -10.85
CA HIS A 16 -31.45 -40.75 -10.32
C HIS A 16 -31.24 -39.24 -10.21
N VAL A 17 -31.42 -38.70 -9.01
CA VAL A 17 -30.96 -37.36 -8.67
C VAL A 17 -29.44 -37.42 -8.59
N THR A 18 -28.76 -37.17 -9.71
CA THR A 18 -27.32 -36.93 -9.70
C THR A 18 -27.09 -35.57 -9.06
N THR A 19 -26.69 -35.56 -7.79
CA THR A 19 -26.08 -34.39 -7.17
C THR A 19 -24.74 -34.15 -7.85
N GLY A 20 -24.75 -33.30 -8.90
CA GLY A 20 -23.53 -32.81 -9.49
C GLY A 20 -22.76 -32.02 -8.43
N TYR A 21 -21.68 -32.60 -7.90
CA TYR A 21 -20.68 -31.83 -7.19
C TYR A 21 -20.11 -30.83 -8.20
N SER A 22 -20.47 -29.55 -8.06
CA SER A 22 -19.77 -28.48 -8.76
C SER A 22 -18.32 -28.53 -8.30
N GLN A 23 -17.45 -29.09 -9.13
CA GLN A 23 -16.02 -29.11 -8.90
C GLN A 23 -15.58 -27.64 -8.80
N LYS A 24 -15.13 -27.22 -7.61
CA LYS A 24 -14.59 -25.88 -7.43
C LYS A 24 -13.43 -25.72 -8.42
N LYS A 25 -13.42 -24.62 -9.17
CA LYS A 25 -12.32 -24.33 -10.08
C LYS A 25 -11.01 -24.36 -9.29
N PRO A 26 -9.96 -25.02 -9.81
CA PRO A 26 -8.64 -24.97 -9.18
C PRO A 26 -8.12 -23.54 -9.25
N PHE A 27 -7.20 -23.20 -8.33
CA PHE A 27 -6.52 -21.90 -8.31
C PHE A 27 -5.69 -21.73 -9.60
N ASP A 28 -5.91 -20.62 -10.30
CA ASP A 28 -5.17 -20.22 -11.51
C ASP A 28 -4.10 -19.17 -11.16
N TYR A 29 -3.07 -19.01 -11.99
CA TYR A 29 -2.03 -18.00 -11.76
C TYR A 29 -2.59 -16.57 -11.77
N LEU A 30 -3.68 -16.33 -12.49
CA LEU A 30 -4.37 -15.04 -12.49
C LEU A 30 -5.15 -14.76 -11.20
N ASP A 31 -5.51 -15.80 -10.42
CA ASP A 31 -6.23 -15.62 -9.15
C ASP A 31 -5.38 -14.87 -8.11
N VAL A 32 -4.05 -14.76 -8.33
CA VAL A 32 -3.15 -13.92 -7.51
C VAL A 32 -3.62 -12.47 -7.49
N PHE A 33 -4.22 -11.96 -8.58
CA PHE A 33 -4.70 -10.59 -8.65
C PHE A 33 -5.96 -10.34 -7.80
N ASP A 34 -6.70 -11.39 -7.46
CA ASP A 34 -7.86 -11.32 -6.58
C ASP A 34 -7.50 -11.46 -5.09
N LEU A 35 -6.24 -11.84 -4.79
CA LEU A 35 -5.77 -11.97 -3.42
C LEU A 35 -5.65 -10.60 -2.75
N GLN A 36 -6.10 -10.56 -1.50
CA GLN A 36 -6.01 -9.40 -0.65
C GLN A 36 -5.60 -9.80 0.76
N TYR A 37 -4.80 -8.96 1.41
CA TYR A 37 -4.32 -9.22 2.75
C TYR A 37 -4.17 -7.92 3.54
N VAL A 38 -4.10 -8.03 4.87
CA VAL A 38 -3.98 -6.90 5.78
C VAL A 38 -2.52 -6.72 6.20
N SER A 39 -2.10 -5.46 6.36
CA SER A 39 -0.81 -5.08 6.92
C SER A 39 -0.95 -3.83 7.78
N ASP A 40 0.03 -3.60 8.67
CA ASP A 40 0.14 -2.43 9.55
C ASP A 40 -1.17 -2.04 10.29
N PRO A 41 -1.78 -2.95 11.08
CA PRO A 41 -2.95 -2.62 11.88
C PRO A 41 -2.58 -1.72 13.06
N GLN A 42 -3.38 -0.69 13.29
CA GLN A 42 -3.19 0.31 14.34
C GLN A 42 -4.50 0.55 15.09
N ILE A 43 -4.47 0.32 16.40
CA ILE A 43 -5.62 0.49 17.28
C ILE A 43 -5.68 1.95 17.74
N SER A 44 -6.86 2.55 17.75
CA SER A 44 -7.07 3.90 18.28
C SER A 44 -6.76 3.97 19.77
N PRO A 45 -6.39 5.15 20.32
CA PRO A 45 -6.09 5.28 21.75
C PRO A 45 -7.22 4.84 22.68
N ASP A 46 -8.48 5.02 22.26
CA ASP A 46 -9.67 4.58 22.99
C ASP A 46 -10.03 3.08 22.78
N GLY A 47 -9.30 2.38 21.92
CA GLY A 47 -9.50 0.97 21.60
C GLY A 47 -10.73 0.64 20.75
N ASN A 48 -11.48 1.63 20.25
CA ASN A 48 -12.74 1.38 19.55
C ASN A 48 -12.60 1.20 18.04
N TRP A 49 -11.52 1.72 17.45
CA TRP A 49 -11.27 1.69 16.03
C TRP A 49 -9.93 1.04 15.71
N ILE A 50 -9.88 0.39 14.55
CA ILE A 50 -8.67 -0.18 13.99
C ILE A 50 -8.54 0.42 12.59
N VAL A 51 -7.45 1.12 12.33
CA VAL A 51 -7.04 1.53 10.98
C VAL A 51 -5.96 0.57 10.51
N TYR A 52 -6.01 0.16 9.25
CA TYR A 52 -5.06 -0.79 8.70
C TYR A 52 -4.90 -0.60 7.19
N ARG A 53 -3.83 -1.16 6.63
CA ARG A 53 -3.60 -1.16 5.19
C ARG A 53 -4.09 -2.47 4.58
N ARG A 54 -5.03 -2.38 3.64
CA ARG A 54 -5.53 -3.50 2.83
C ARG A 54 -4.76 -3.53 1.51
N MET A 55 -3.98 -4.57 1.32
CA MET A 55 -3.17 -4.82 0.13
C MET A 55 -3.96 -5.63 -0.89
N GLY A 56 -3.65 -5.42 -2.17
CA GLY A 56 -4.06 -6.22 -3.31
C GLY A 56 -3.14 -5.97 -4.49
N PHE A 57 -3.47 -6.55 -5.65
CA PHE A 57 -2.65 -6.45 -6.86
C PHE A 57 -3.47 -5.90 -8.01
N ASP A 58 -2.83 -5.13 -8.87
CA ASP A 58 -3.46 -4.55 -10.05
C ASP A 58 -2.96 -5.25 -11.32
N ILE A 59 -3.87 -5.98 -11.97
CA ILE A 59 -3.56 -6.76 -13.18
C ILE A 59 -3.13 -5.88 -14.36
N MET A 60 -3.57 -4.62 -14.42
CA MET A 60 -3.27 -3.74 -15.56
C MET A 60 -1.87 -3.14 -15.48
N THR A 61 -1.33 -3.02 -14.27
CA THR A 61 -0.02 -2.38 -14.03
C THR A 61 1.01 -3.33 -13.46
N ASP A 62 0.63 -4.56 -13.14
CA ASP A 62 1.45 -5.56 -12.47
C ASP A 62 2.10 -5.02 -11.18
N ARG A 63 1.29 -4.31 -10.37
CA ARG A 63 1.74 -3.65 -9.14
C ARG A 63 0.88 -4.00 -7.96
N ALA A 64 1.53 -4.16 -6.81
CA ALA A 64 0.85 -4.18 -5.53
C ALA A 64 0.31 -2.77 -5.21
N LYS A 65 -0.94 -2.69 -4.77
CA LYS A 65 -1.59 -1.47 -4.29
C LYS A 65 -2.15 -1.69 -2.89
N GLY A 66 -2.04 -0.67 -2.05
CA GLY A 66 -2.60 -0.72 -0.71
C GLY A 66 -3.43 0.52 -0.44
N ASN A 67 -4.63 0.35 0.10
CA ASN A 67 -5.45 1.46 0.58
C ASN A 67 -5.64 1.33 2.09
N LEU A 68 -5.93 2.45 2.75
CA LEU A 68 -6.24 2.44 4.17
C LEU A 68 -7.73 2.18 4.39
N TRP A 69 -8.01 1.33 5.37
CA TRP A 69 -9.35 0.97 5.80
C TRP A 69 -9.46 1.14 7.29
N MET A 70 -10.68 1.36 7.76
CA MET A 70 -11.00 1.51 9.16
C MET A 70 -12.21 0.63 9.51
N ILE A 71 -12.16 0.02 10.69
CA ILE A 71 -13.20 -0.88 11.19
C ILE A 71 -13.34 -0.69 12.70
N ARG A 72 -14.55 -0.85 13.24
CA ARG A 72 -14.75 -0.89 14.69
C ARG A 72 -14.27 -2.21 15.28
N LYS A 73 -13.92 -2.21 16.56
CA LYS A 73 -13.52 -3.42 17.29
C LYS A 73 -14.55 -4.56 17.26
N ASP A 74 -15.83 -4.23 17.06
CA ASP A 74 -16.94 -5.19 16.95
C ASP A 74 -17.16 -5.71 15.51
N GLY A 75 -16.32 -5.29 14.56
CA GLY A 75 -16.42 -5.64 13.14
C GLY A 75 -17.39 -4.77 12.33
N SER A 76 -18.12 -3.85 12.97
CA SER A 76 -19.03 -2.93 12.29
C SER A 76 -18.29 -1.77 11.64
N ARG A 77 -19.00 -1.01 10.78
CA ARG A 77 -18.50 0.21 10.11
C ARG A 77 -17.16 0.02 9.40
N HIS A 78 -17.00 -1.12 8.74
CA HIS A 78 -15.85 -1.40 7.91
C HIS A 78 -15.91 -0.57 6.61
N GLN A 79 -14.98 0.37 6.43
CA GLN A 79 -14.98 1.31 5.31
C GLN A 79 -13.55 1.74 4.91
N LYS A 80 -13.38 2.23 3.67
CA LYS A 80 -12.15 2.92 3.27
C LYS A 80 -11.94 4.17 4.13
N LEU A 81 -10.68 4.48 4.44
CA LEU A 81 -10.32 5.68 5.18
C LEU A 81 -10.48 6.94 4.34
N THR A 82 -10.06 6.90 3.08
CA THR A 82 -10.18 8.02 2.13
C THR A 82 -10.91 7.58 0.86
N SER A 83 -11.41 8.55 0.10
CA SER A 83 -12.02 8.33 -1.22
C SER A 83 -11.00 8.29 -2.36
N ARG A 84 -9.70 8.30 -2.07
CA ARG A 84 -8.65 8.37 -3.10
C ARG A 84 -8.33 6.97 -3.63
N GLU A 85 -8.13 6.89 -4.94
CA GLU A 85 -7.68 5.67 -5.61
C GLU A 85 -6.18 5.72 -5.89
N VAL A 86 -5.40 5.86 -4.80
CA VAL A 86 -3.92 5.88 -4.83
C VAL A 86 -3.38 4.99 -3.72
N SER A 87 -2.09 4.63 -3.76
CA SER A 87 -1.51 3.81 -2.69
C SER A 87 -1.35 4.65 -1.41
N GLU A 88 -1.93 4.17 -0.32
CA GLU A 88 -1.86 4.79 1.00
C GLU A 88 -1.29 3.79 2.01
N SER A 89 -0.51 4.28 2.98
CA SER A 89 0.27 3.44 3.89
C SER A 89 0.63 4.16 5.20
N SER A 90 1.22 3.41 6.13
CA SER A 90 1.75 3.91 7.40
C SER A 90 0.76 4.76 8.22
N PRO A 91 -0.47 4.28 8.48
CA PRO A 91 -1.45 5.05 9.26
C PRO A 91 -0.97 5.18 10.71
N ARG A 92 -1.10 6.34 11.35
CA ARG A 92 -0.73 6.55 12.75
C ARG A 92 -1.78 7.42 13.43
N TRP A 93 -2.41 6.88 14.47
CA TRP A 93 -3.33 7.66 15.30
C TRP A 93 -2.58 8.76 16.05
N SER A 94 -3.18 9.94 16.12
CA SER A 94 -2.76 10.97 17.06
C SER A 94 -2.95 10.47 18.50
N PRO A 95 -2.16 10.96 19.48
CA PRO A 95 -2.26 10.52 20.87
C PRO A 95 -3.66 10.71 21.49
N ASN A 96 -4.40 11.74 21.05
CA ASN A 96 -5.78 12.00 21.47
C ASN A 96 -6.83 11.22 20.66
N GLY A 97 -6.46 10.57 19.56
CA GLY A 97 -7.37 9.76 18.74
C GLY A 97 -8.27 10.55 17.77
N ASP A 98 -8.15 11.88 17.70
CA ASP A 98 -9.01 12.70 16.81
C ASP A 98 -8.53 12.73 15.35
N GLN A 99 -7.28 12.31 15.12
CA GLN A 99 -6.62 12.41 13.82
C GLN A 99 -5.83 11.15 13.48
N ILE A 100 -5.66 10.91 12.18
CA ILE A 100 -4.82 9.84 11.64
C ILE A 100 -3.87 10.46 10.61
N ALA A 101 -2.58 10.41 10.89
CA ALA A 101 -1.54 10.75 9.91
C ALA A 101 -1.24 9.53 9.04
N PHE A 102 -0.98 9.72 7.75
CA PHE A 102 -0.64 8.63 6.83
C PHE A 102 0.19 9.11 5.65
N VAL A 103 0.78 8.18 4.91
CA VAL A 103 1.52 8.48 3.68
C VAL A 103 0.65 8.11 2.48
N SER A 104 0.51 9.04 1.54
CA SER A 104 -0.16 8.82 0.26
C SER A 104 0.85 8.98 -0.88
N SER A 105 0.89 7.97 -1.75
CA SER A 105 1.88 7.84 -2.83
C SER A 105 1.20 7.85 -4.19
N THR A 106 1.70 8.70 -5.07
CA THR A 106 1.36 8.78 -6.50
C THR A 106 2.63 8.60 -7.32
N ASP A 107 2.51 8.62 -8.65
CA ASP A 107 3.67 8.61 -9.55
C ASP A 107 4.54 9.87 -9.43
N GLU A 108 4.02 10.94 -8.83
CA GLU A 108 4.73 12.20 -8.60
C GLU A 108 5.54 12.20 -7.28
N GLY A 109 5.29 11.24 -6.38
CA GLY A 109 5.97 11.16 -5.09
C GLY A 109 5.04 10.75 -3.95
N SER A 110 5.59 10.74 -2.74
CA SER A 110 4.87 10.39 -1.52
C SER A 110 4.86 11.55 -0.54
N GLU A 111 3.70 11.79 0.06
CA GLU A 111 3.45 12.92 0.93
C GLU A 111 2.70 12.49 2.20
N ILE A 112 2.85 13.28 3.25
CA ILE A 112 2.15 13.10 4.52
C ILE A 112 0.78 13.78 4.42
N TYR A 113 -0.24 13.01 4.79
CA TYR A 113 -1.62 13.43 4.87
C TYR A 113 -2.14 13.30 6.28
N MET A 114 -3.17 14.08 6.57
CA MET A 114 -3.92 14.04 7.82
C MET A 114 -5.38 13.72 7.52
N TYR A 115 -5.98 12.85 8.32
CA TYR A 115 -7.41 12.54 8.32
C TYR A 115 -8.02 12.93 9.68
N TRP A 116 -9.15 13.65 9.66
CA TRP A 116 -9.87 14.08 10.87
C TRP A 116 -11.08 13.19 11.11
N VAL A 117 -11.07 12.46 12.21
CA VAL A 117 -12.01 11.36 12.48
C VAL A 117 -13.45 11.85 12.63
N SER A 118 -13.65 13.00 13.27
CA SER A 118 -14.97 13.58 13.52
C SER A 118 -15.68 14.04 12.23
N THR A 119 -14.93 14.44 11.21
CA THR A 119 -15.49 15.01 9.97
C THR A 119 -15.37 14.08 8.76
N GLY A 120 -14.49 13.08 8.83
CA GLY A 120 -14.15 12.24 7.68
C GLY A 120 -13.35 12.95 6.60
N LYS A 121 -12.89 14.19 6.84
CA LYS A 121 -12.09 14.96 5.89
C LYS A 121 -10.61 14.56 5.99
N PHE A 122 -9.88 14.74 4.90
CA PHE A 122 -8.43 14.59 4.87
C PHE A 122 -7.78 15.66 3.99
N ALA A 123 -6.51 15.96 4.27
CA ALA A 123 -5.73 16.95 3.53
C ALA A 123 -4.24 16.58 3.52
N ARG A 124 -3.52 17.04 2.50
CA ARG A 124 -2.06 16.99 2.43
C ARG A 124 -1.50 18.02 3.42
N ILE A 125 -0.51 17.64 4.21
CA ILE A 125 0.11 18.56 5.20
C ILE A 125 1.59 18.84 4.94
N SER A 126 2.22 18.12 4.01
CA SER A 126 3.64 18.29 3.67
C SER A 126 3.85 18.62 2.18
N GLN A 127 5.04 19.12 1.86
CA GLN A 127 5.58 19.16 0.50
C GLN A 127 7.03 18.71 0.55
N LEU A 128 7.28 17.45 0.20
CA LEU A 128 8.55 16.78 0.44
C LEU A 128 9.32 16.55 -0.88
N PRO A 129 10.65 16.75 -0.88
CA PRO A 129 11.49 16.46 -2.05
C PRO A 129 11.74 14.95 -2.25
N ALA A 130 11.43 14.12 -1.25
CA ALA A 130 11.59 12.67 -1.30
C ALA A 130 10.55 11.98 -0.41
N SER A 131 10.38 10.67 -0.59
CA SER A 131 9.35 9.92 0.12
C SER A 131 9.65 9.80 1.63
N PRO A 132 8.69 10.12 2.52
CA PRO A 132 8.84 9.93 3.95
C PRO A 132 8.68 8.46 4.34
N SER A 133 9.24 8.09 5.48
CA SER A 133 9.17 6.76 6.08
C SER A 133 9.17 6.85 7.61
N SER A 134 8.85 5.75 8.30
CA SER A 134 8.91 5.68 9.77
C SER A 134 8.14 6.78 10.49
N LEU A 135 6.96 7.13 9.97
CA LEU A 135 6.10 8.19 10.53
C LEU A 135 5.66 7.85 11.97
N CYS A 136 5.79 8.81 12.89
CA CYS A 136 5.28 8.72 14.25
C CYS A 136 4.88 10.09 14.82
N TRP A 137 4.01 10.08 15.83
CA TRP A 137 3.55 11.29 16.52
C TRP A 137 4.45 11.65 17.70
N SER A 138 4.57 12.94 17.97
CA SER A 138 5.02 13.40 19.28
C SER A 138 3.99 13.02 20.35
N PRO A 139 4.40 12.75 21.60
CA PRO A 139 3.46 12.38 22.66
C PRO A 139 2.37 13.43 22.95
N ASN A 140 2.67 14.70 22.71
CA ASN A 140 1.72 15.81 22.87
C ASN A 140 0.82 16.04 21.64
N GLY A 141 1.03 15.32 20.54
CA GLY A 141 0.22 15.44 19.31
C GLY A 141 0.47 16.70 18.48
N GLU A 142 1.50 17.49 18.78
CA GLU A 142 1.77 18.74 18.06
C GLU A 142 2.65 18.54 16.82
N GLN A 143 3.40 17.43 16.75
CA GLN A 143 4.39 17.18 15.72
C GLN A 143 4.33 15.73 15.22
N LEU A 144 4.79 15.56 13.98
CA LEU A 144 5.07 14.27 13.38
C LEU A 144 6.57 14.18 13.09
N ALA A 145 7.20 13.09 13.52
CA ALA A 145 8.56 12.75 13.12
C ALA A 145 8.53 11.71 11.99
N PHE A 146 9.50 11.79 11.09
CA PHE A 146 9.67 10.86 9.98
C PHE A 146 11.12 10.83 9.50
N SER A 147 11.51 9.78 8.79
CA SER A 147 12.79 9.71 8.09
C SER A 147 12.61 9.89 6.59
N MET A 148 13.53 10.62 5.96
CA MET A 148 13.54 10.84 4.52
C MET A 148 14.97 10.75 3.99
N ASN A 149 15.15 10.15 2.81
CA ASN A 149 16.44 10.10 2.15
C ASN A 149 16.76 11.45 1.49
N ILE A 150 17.92 12.01 1.82
CA ILE A 150 18.45 13.21 1.16
C ILE A 150 19.54 12.78 0.19
N PRO A 151 19.32 12.97 -1.13
CA PRO A 151 20.31 12.65 -2.13
C PRO A 151 21.59 13.44 -1.89
N LYS A 152 22.73 12.75 -2.07
CA LYS A 152 24.06 13.36 -2.09
C LYS A 152 24.64 13.16 -3.49
N LYS A 153 25.41 14.13 -3.98
CA LYS A 153 26.12 13.95 -5.25
C LYS A 153 27.05 12.73 -5.17
N PRO A 154 27.11 11.89 -6.22
CA PRO A 154 28.07 10.80 -6.28
C PRO A 154 29.50 11.31 -6.09
N PRO A 155 30.40 10.49 -5.51
CA PRO A 155 31.81 10.83 -5.42
C PRO A 155 32.40 11.01 -6.83
N VAL A 156 33.30 11.97 -6.97
CA VAL A 156 34.01 12.26 -8.23
C VAL A 156 35.45 11.81 -8.06
N LEU A 157 35.85 10.75 -8.77
CA LEU A 157 37.25 10.26 -8.75
C LEU A 157 38.19 11.12 -9.59
N ALA A 158 37.69 11.65 -10.71
CA ALA A 158 38.46 12.49 -11.63
C ALA A 158 37.56 13.48 -12.37
N LYS A 159 38.10 14.67 -12.70
CA LYS A 159 37.41 15.66 -13.53
C LYS A 159 37.58 15.29 -15.00
N MET A 160 36.47 15.01 -15.69
CA MET A 160 36.49 14.72 -17.13
C MET A 160 36.73 16.01 -17.95
N PRO A 161 37.40 15.92 -19.11
CA PRO A 161 37.53 17.05 -20.02
C PRO A 161 36.17 17.45 -20.61
N GLU A 162 36.08 18.70 -21.10
CA GLU A 162 34.86 19.17 -21.74
C GLU A 162 34.56 18.41 -23.03
N LYS A 163 33.28 18.12 -23.23
CA LYS A 163 32.80 17.40 -24.40
C LYS A 163 32.89 18.31 -25.63
N PRO A 164 33.50 17.85 -26.75
CA PRO A 164 33.49 18.60 -28.00
C PRO A 164 32.07 18.91 -28.49
N LYS A 165 31.88 20.04 -29.16
CA LYS A 165 30.58 20.47 -29.67
C LYS A 165 29.99 19.40 -30.62
N GLY A 166 28.78 18.94 -30.31
CA GLY A 166 28.08 17.93 -31.10
C GLY A 166 28.44 16.47 -30.79
N ALA A 167 29.44 16.22 -29.93
CA ALA A 167 29.76 14.84 -29.56
C ALA A 167 28.64 14.21 -28.72
N LYS A 168 28.49 12.89 -28.81
CA LYS A 168 27.62 12.05 -27.95
C LYS A 168 28.53 11.03 -27.26
N TRP A 169 28.79 11.23 -25.97
CA TRP A 169 29.55 10.29 -25.15
C TRP A 169 28.58 9.30 -24.50
N ALA A 170 29.13 8.17 -24.05
CA ALA A 170 28.42 7.25 -23.17
C ALA A 170 28.06 7.94 -21.85
N GLU A 171 27.14 7.32 -21.10
CA GLU A 171 26.84 7.74 -19.73
C GLU A 171 28.08 7.63 -18.84
N SER A 172 28.19 8.54 -17.87
CA SER A 172 29.29 8.49 -16.90
C SER A 172 29.25 7.17 -16.12
N PRO A 173 30.43 6.58 -15.81
CA PRO A 173 30.46 5.40 -14.97
C PRO A 173 29.84 5.69 -13.61
N ARG A 174 29.16 4.70 -13.03
CA ARG A 174 28.69 4.77 -11.64
C ARG A 174 29.90 4.66 -10.72
N ILE A 175 30.06 5.63 -9.83
CA ILE A 175 31.13 5.64 -8.83
C ILE A 175 30.47 5.53 -7.46
N THR A 176 30.90 4.54 -6.67
CA THR A 176 30.47 4.36 -5.29
C THR A 176 31.70 4.24 -4.40
N ASP A 177 31.66 4.93 -3.25
CA ASP A 177 32.60 4.78 -2.14
C ASP A 177 32.02 3.91 -1.01
N ARG A 178 30.83 3.34 -1.21
CA ARG A 178 30.11 2.52 -0.23
C ARG A 178 30.30 1.04 -0.51
N VAL A 179 30.54 0.28 0.57
CA VAL A 179 30.53 -1.19 0.55
C VAL A 179 29.16 -1.70 0.10
N TYR A 180 28.09 -1.23 0.76
CA TYR A 180 26.71 -1.53 0.39
C TYR A 180 26.18 -0.48 -0.59
N HIS A 181 26.16 -0.84 -1.87
CA HIS A 181 25.73 0.03 -2.97
C HIS A 181 24.55 -0.56 -3.76
N GLU A 182 24.15 -1.79 -3.43
CA GLU A 182 22.97 -2.46 -3.97
C GLU A 182 22.22 -3.16 -2.83
N ALA A 183 20.91 -3.37 -3.02
CA ALA A 183 20.08 -4.16 -2.11
C ALA A 183 19.09 -5.02 -2.90
N ASP A 184 18.86 -6.23 -2.42
CA ASP A 184 17.90 -7.17 -3.01
C ASP A 184 16.50 -6.52 -3.11
N GLY A 185 15.86 -6.67 -4.27
CA GLY A 185 14.56 -6.08 -4.59
C GLY A 185 14.56 -4.58 -4.87
N ARG A 186 15.63 -3.84 -4.49
CA ARG A 186 15.78 -2.40 -4.77
C ARG A 186 16.77 -2.11 -5.89
N GLY A 187 17.76 -2.99 -6.09
CA GLY A 187 18.87 -2.77 -7.01
C GLY A 187 19.82 -1.70 -6.48
N TYR A 188 20.29 -0.84 -7.39
CA TYR A 188 21.25 0.23 -7.07
C TYR A 188 20.70 1.22 -6.04
N ILE A 189 21.51 1.51 -5.02
CA ILE A 189 21.18 2.47 -3.97
C ILE A 189 21.77 3.82 -4.36
N GLU A 190 20.89 4.78 -4.64
CA GLU A 190 21.32 6.16 -4.91
C GLU A 190 22.12 6.74 -3.73
N PRO A 191 23.21 7.47 -4.00
CA PRO A 191 23.98 8.12 -2.94
C PRO A 191 23.12 9.12 -2.17
N GLY A 192 23.13 9.00 -0.85
CA GLY A 192 22.30 9.82 0.03
C GLY A 192 22.24 9.26 1.43
N PHE A 193 21.66 10.02 2.35
CA PHE A 193 21.54 9.62 3.76
C PHE A 193 20.10 9.78 4.23
N ASN A 194 19.65 8.87 5.08
CA ASN A 194 18.37 9.02 5.76
C ASN A 194 18.54 9.99 6.92
N HIS A 195 17.83 11.11 6.86
CA HIS A 195 17.80 12.10 7.93
C HIS A 195 16.45 12.02 8.64
N LEU A 196 16.43 12.42 9.91
CA LEU A 196 15.20 12.59 10.67
C LEU A 196 14.67 14.00 10.46
N PHE A 197 13.36 14.11 10.36
CA PHE A 197 12.64 15.36 10.22
C PHE A 197 11.47 15.39 11.17
N VAL A 198 11.08 16.60 11.56
CA VAL A 198 9.81 16.89 12.24
C VAL A 198 8.99 17.88 11.43
N ILE A 199 7.67 17.72 11.43
CA ILE A 199 6.72 18.65 10.83
C ILE A 199 5.59 18.92 11.83
N PRO A 200 5.07 20.17 11.95
CA PRO A 200 3.88 20.43 12.74
C PRO A 200 2.68 19.60 12.26
N ALA A 201 1.85 19.13 13.18
CA ALA A 201 0.64 18.37 12.84
C ALA A 201 -0.38 19.20 12.03
N SER A 202 -0.34 20.53 12.16
CA SER A 202 -1.08 21.48 11.33
C SER A 202 -0.54 21.61 9.90
N GLY A 203 0.61 21.01 9.61
CA GLY A 203 1.31 21.09 8.33
C GLY A 203 2.34 22.21 8.25
N GLY A 204 3.05 22.25 7.12
CA GLY A 204 4.06 23.26 6.81
C GLY A 204 5.40 22.66 6.39
N SER A 205 6.47 23.43 6.57
CA SER A 205 7.82 23.02 6.19
C SER A 205 8.41 22.08 7.24
N PRO A 206 8.96 20.92 6.83
CA PRO A 206 9.66 20.04 7.76
C PRO A 206 10.99 20.65 8.19
N ARG A 207 11.40 20.35 9.42
CA ARG A 207 12.69 20.73 10.00
C ARG A 207 13.53 19.49 10.26
N GLN A 208 14.79 19.53 9.84
CA GLN A 208 15.80 18.50 10.13
C GLN A 208 16.31 18.61 11.56
#